data_AF-A0A815LQ98-F1
#
_entry.id   AF-A0A815LQ98-F1
#
_cell.length_a   1.000
_cell.length_b   1.000
_cell.length_c   1.000
_cell.angle_alpha   90.00
_cell.angle_beta   90.00
_cell.angle_gamma   90.00
#
_symmetry.space_group_name_H-M   'P 1'
#
loop_
_entity.id
_entity.type
_entity.pdbx_description
1 polymer ?
#
loop_
_entity_poly.entity_id
_entity_poly.type
_entity_poly.pdbx_seq_one_letter_code
_entity_poly.pdbx_strand_id
1 'polypeptide(L)'
;ELHKYDISCTVCYDNWRYILVLDENKSTGPFTMDLIEPHVALTQDRIDFDVSNLSLEKDYTHELGMRIDITQKPYSIELEAIVENIKNKRFLTLRPIDNNLNRRIAKMKDRGWTQMEGGLSVIPEPHKEYHAILVPLPRSSDLHAAICQKMRNIPGVQVKSIEEIRNPFLEEIYEGMKKIIKRQCPKTTSCEHPGLFHGTQGDGIDGITDDGYDDRFFNTGGHGAYFADDPLKSHNYTDKTSKTRVMYYNKVLLGESMVLNEPDKNLVCAPKNYHSIIGKHNQMTEYIIYRYGQALPCLKIVYTV
;
A
#
# COMPACT_ATOMS: atom_id res chain seq x y z
N GLU A 1 -9.54 24.53 -14.91
CA GLU A 1 -8.61 23.84 -15.83
C GLU A 1 -9.29 22.80 -16.72
N LEU A 2 -9.86 21.69 -16.23
CA LEU A 2 -10.46 20.63 -17.11
C LEU A 2 -11.53 21.13 -18.10
N HIS A 3 -12.32 22.14 -17.74
CA HIS A 3 -13.32 22.75 -18.64
C HIS A 3 -12.69 23.37 -19.92
N LYS A 4 -11.42 23.81 -19.87
CA LYS A 4 -10.68 24.34 -21.03
C LYS A 4 -10.49 23.27 -22.11
N TYR A 5 -10.70 22.01 -21.73
CA TYR A 5 -10.47 20.84 -22.57
C TYR A 5 -11.75 20.08 -22.93
N ASP A 6 -12.95 20.63 -22.68
CA ASP A 6 -14.25 19.97 -22.93
C ASP A 6 -14.48 18.64 -22.17
N ILE A 7 -13.76 18.46 -21.07
CA ILE A 7 -13.97 17.33 -20.14
C ILE A 7 -14.93 17.80 -19.03
N SER A 8 -16.03 17.08 -18.88
CA SER A 8 -16.95 17.23 -17.75
C SER A 8 -16.43 16.48 -16.53
N CYS A 9 -16.61 17.04 -15.34
CA CYS A 9 -16.08 16.47 -14.11
C CYS A 9 -17.13 16.60 -13.00
N THR A 10 -17.54 15.47 -12.44
CA THR A 10 -18.35 15.41 -11.22
C THR A 10 -17.42 15.10 -10.05
N VAL A 11 -17.52 15.87 -8.97
CA VAL A 11 -16.77 15.60 -7.74
C VAL A 11 -17.64 14.73 -6.83
N CYS A 12 -17.21 13.50 -6.58
CA CYS A 12 -17.80 12.61 -5.58
C CYS A 12 -16.92 12.62 -4.32
N TYR A 13 -17.51 12.54 -3.14
CA TYR A 13 -16.76 12.45 -1.88
C TYR A 13 -16.95 11.10 -1.23
N ASP A 14 -15.84 10.39 -1.01
CA ASP A 14 -15.77 9.08 -0.36
C ASP A 14 -15.02 9.18 0.98
N ASN A 15 -15.39 10.18 1.79
CA ASN A 15 -14.89 10.48 3.15
C ASN A 15 -13.40 10.76 3.33
N TRP A 16 -12.53 9.94 2.79
CA TRP A 16 -11.08 10.07 2.93
C TRP A 16 -10.41 10.44 1.61
N ARG A 17 -11.17 10.42 0.51
CA ARG A 17 -10.77 10.87 -0.82
C ARG A 17 -11.97 11.51 -1.51
N TYR A 18 -11.69 12.42 -2.43
CA TYR A 18 -12.62 12.81 -3.47
C TYR A 18 -12.35 11.94 -4.69
N ILE A 19 -13.40 11.57 -5.40
CA ILE A 19 -13.33 10.85 -6.66
C ILE A 19 -13.86 11.81 -7.71
N LEU A 20 -13.01 12.30 -8.59
CA LEU A 20 -13.45 13.01 -9.77
C LEU A 20 -13.90 11.99 -10.82
N VAL A 21 -15.18 12.04 -11.16
CA VAL A 21 -15.73 11.26 -12.27
C VAL A 21 -15.69 12.15 -13.50
N LEU A 22 -14.74 11.84 -14.39
CA LEU A 22 -14.54 12.55 -15.64
C LEU A 22 -15.40 11.91 -16.72
N ASP A 23 -16.18 12.73 -17.43
CA ASP A 23 -16.98 12.34 -18.59
C ASP A 23 -17.92 11.16 -18.32
N GLU A 24 -18.55 11.16 -17.14
CA GLU A 24 -19.40 10.08 -16.62
C GLU A 24 -20.38 9.49 -17.65
N ASN A 25 -21.01 10.38 -18.42
CA ASN A 25 -22.04 10.05 -19.40
C ASN A 25 -21.63 10.38 -20.84
N LYS A 26 -20.34 10.67 -21.09
CA LYS A 26 -19.85 10.96 -22.44
C LYS A 26 -19.15 9.73 -23.03
N SER A 27 -19.06 9.70 -24.36
CA SER A 27 -18.35 8.63 -25.09
C SER A 27 -16.85 8.55 -24.79
N THR A 28 -16.31 9.61 -24.20
CA THR A 28 -14.92 9.74 -23.74
C THR A 28 -14.71 9.17 -22.34
N GLY A 29 -15.73 8.94 -21.51
CA GLY A 29 -15.59 8.39 -20.13
C GLY A 29 -16.43 7.12 -19.89
N PRO A 30 -16.72 6.75 -18.62
CA PRO A 30 -16.29 7.37 -17.37
C PRO A 30 -14.84 7.00 -17.02
N PHE A 31 -14.06 7.99 -16.56
CA PHE A 31 -12.87 7.74 -15.74
C PHE A 31 -13.10 8.25 -14.34
N THR A 32 -12.35 7.65 -13.43
CA THR A 32 -12.30 8.06 -12.04
C THR A 32 -10.88 8.48 -11.75
N MET A 33 -10.76 9.59 -11.03
CA MET A 33 -9.50 10.12 -10.56
C MET A 33 -9.64 10.41 -9.07
N ASP A 34 -8.74 9.86 -8.27
CA ASP A 34 -8.81 10.03 -6.82
C ASP A 34 -8.03 11.28 -6.40
N LEU A 35 -8.73 12.31 -5.90
CA LEU A 35 -8.09 13.39 -5.14
C LEU A 35 -8.06 12.98 -3.67
N ILE A 36 -6.87 12.67 -3.17
CA ILE A 36 -6.69 12.46 -1.74
C ILE A 36 -6.30 13.82 -1.14
N GLU A 37 -7.23 14.45 -0.43
CA GLU A 37 -6.96 15.69 0.33
C GLU A 37 -5.89 15.43 1.39
N PRO A 38 -5.11 16.45 1.74
CA PRO A 38 -3.67 16.38 1.70
C PRO A 38 -3.11 15.23 2.51
N HIS A 39 -1.97 14.73 2.02
CA HIS A 39 -1.13 13.71 2.62
C HIS A 39 -1.59 12.28 2.33
N VAL A 40 -1.24 11.78 1.15
CA VAL A 40 -0.78 10.41 0.95
C VAL A 40 0.34 10.55 -0.08
N ALA A 41 1.59 10.27 0.30
CA ALA A 41 2.66 10.07 -0.69
C ALA A 41 2.09 9.06 -1.68
N LEU A 42 1.99 9.42 -2.98
CA LEU A 42 1.41 8.61 -4.05
C LEU A 42 1.38 7.17 -3.59
N THR A 43 0.23 6.74 -3.07
CA THR A 43 0.20 5.37 -2.63
C THR A 43 0.50 4.58 -3.88
N GLN A 44 1.36 3.57 -3.75
CA GLN A 44 1.56 2.61 -4.83
C GLN A 44 0.21 1.97 -5.27
N ASP A 45 -0.90 2.29 -4.57
CA ASP A 45 -2.29 2.23 -5.00
C ASP A 45 -2.46 2.57 -6.49
N ARG A 46 -2.37 1.51 -7.28
CA ARG A 46 -3.23 1.24 -8.44
C ARG A 46 -3.29 2.36 -9.48
N ILE A 47 -2.14 2.88 -9.90
CA ILE A 47 -2.08 3.61 -11.17
C ILE A 47 -2.15 2.60 -12.32
N ASP A 48 -3.38 2.32 -12.71
CA ASP A 48 -3.80 1.50 -13.84
C ASP A 48 -3.17 1.93 -15.16
N PHE A 49 -3.50 3.18 -15.44
CA PHE A 49 -3.40 3.82 -16.72
C PHE A 49 -3.00 5.28 -16.52
N ASP A 50 -2.26 5.82 -17.50
CA ASP A 50 -1.84 7.21 -17.58
C ASP A 50 -2.99 8.23 -17.60
N VAL A 51 -4.23 7.79 -17.86
CA VAL A 51 -5.42 8.66 -17.90
C VAL A 51 -6.20 8.74 -16.59
N SER A 52 -5.73 8.08 -15.51
CA SER A 52 -6.55 7.84 -14.30
C SER A 52 -6.18 8.67 -13.06
N ASN A 53 -5.13 9.51 -13.08
CA ASN A 53 -4.67 10.12 -11.83
C ASN A 53 -4.13 11.56 -11.99
N LEU A 54 -4.78 12.50 -11.29
CA LEU A 54 -4.24 13.78 -10.88
C LEU A 54 -4.73 14.03 -9.45
N SER A 55 -3.92 14.65 -8.60
CA SER A 55 -4.34 15.11 -7.27
C SER A 55 -4.18 16.63 -7.15
N LEU A 56 -4.99 17.24 -6.28
CA LEU A 56 -5.00 18.67 -6.01
C LEU A 56 -5.03 18.86 -4.48
N GLU A 57 -4.08 19.61 -3.95
CA GLU A 57 -4.06 20.01 -2.54
C GLU A 57 -4.34 21.52 -2.42
N LYS A 58 -5.16 21.88 -1.43
CA LYS A 58 -5.44 23.28 -1.09
C LYS A 58 -4.18 23.96 -0.56
N ASP A 59 -3.80 25.08 -1.16
CA ASP A 59 -2.60 25.88 -0.86
C ASP A 59 -1.24 25.23 -1.23
N TYR A 60 -1.25 24.12 -1.98
CA TYR A 60 -0.09 23.57 -2.70
C TYR A 60 0.09 24.20 -4.10
N THR A 61 -0.70 25.22 -4.41
CA THR A 61 -1.13 25.66 -5.75
C THR A 61 -0.08 26.40 -6.60
N HIS A 62 1.05 25.76 -6.87
CA HIS A 62 1.86 26.09 -8.06
C HIS A 62 2.13 24.89 -8.96
N GLU A 63 1.82 23.65 -8.55
CA GLU A 63 2.05 22.46 -9.39
C GLU A 63 0.90 21.46 -9.28
N LEU A 64 0.49 20.91 -10.44
CA LEU A 64 -0.34 19.72 -10.54
C LEU A 64 0.52 18.53 -10.08
N GLY A 65 0.40 18.17 -8.80
CA GLY A 65 1.39 17.34 -8.13
C GLY A 65 1.11 15.85 -8.20
N MET A 66 1.59 15.19 -9.24
CA MET A 66 1.95 13.78 -9.14
C MET A 66 3.47 13.68 -9.11
N ARG A 67 4.06 13.20 -8.01
CA ARG A 67 5.50 12.89 -7.94
C ARG A 67 5.80 11.56 -8.62
N ILE A 68 5.72 11.53 -9.94
CA ILE A 68 6.52 10.56 -10.70
C ILE A 68 7.80 11.28 -11.07
N ASP A 69 8.93 10.60 -10.93
CA ASP A 69 10.23 11.17 -11.25
C ASP A 69 10.28 11.59 -12.73
N ILE A 70 9.91 12.84 -13.01
CA ILE A 70 9.96 13.46 -14.33
C ILE A 70 11.41 13.68 -14.81
N THR A 71 12.41 13.20 -14.08
CA THR A 71 13.80 13.20 -14.53
C THR A 71 14.19 11.89 -15.20
N GLN A 72 13.41 10.81 -15.05
CA GLN A 72 13.62 9.54 -15.75
C GLN A 72 12.51 9.19 -16.77
N LYS A 73 12.92 8.71 -17.95
CA LYS A 73 11.99 8.32 -19.01
C LYS A 73 11.24 7.03 -18.69
N PRO A 74 9.99 6.88 -19.19
CA PRO A 74 9.27 7.84 -20.04
C PRO A 74 8.49 8.90 -19.22
N TYR A 75 8.56 10.15 -19.69
CA TYR A 75 7.82 11.30 -19.15
C TYR A 75 6.44 11.36 -19.80
N SER A 76 5.38 10.90 -19.15
CA SER A 76 4.04 11.08 -19.74
C SER A 76 2.92 11.13 -18.72
N ILE A 77 3.01 12.07 -17.77
CA ILE A 77 1.87 12.35 -16.88
C ILE A 77 1.75 13.86 -16.62
N GLU A 78 2.09 14.62 -17.66
CA GLU A 78 1.68 16.02 -17.78
C GLU A 78 0.17 16.06 -18.00
N LEU A 79 -0.52 17.02 -17.37
CA LEU A 79 -1.98 17.17 -17.49
C LEU A 79 -2.42 17.23 -18.96
N GLU A 80 -1.67 17.92 -19.79
CA GLU A 80 -1.92 18.06 -21.23
C GLU A 80 -1.88 16.70 -21.93
N ALA A 81 -0.90 15.85 -21.60
CA ALA A 81 -0.78 14.51 -22.16
C ALA A 81 -1.93 13.59 -21.70
N ILE A 82 -2.32 13.68 -20.43
CA ILE A 82 -3.49 12.96 -19.89
C ILE A 82 -4.75 13.33 -20.66
N VAL A 83 -5.00 14.63 -20.81
CA VAL A 83 -6.16 15.16 -21.54
C VAL A 83 -6.14 14.72 -23.00
N GLU A 84 -4.98 14.81 -23.66
CA GLU A 84 -4.83 14.37 -25.05
C GLU A 84 -5.14 12.88 -25.20
N ASN A 85 -4.65 12.04 -24.29
CA ASN A 85 -4.92 10.61 -24.29
C ASN A 85 -6.40 10.32 -24.02
N ILE A 86 -7.04 11.07 -23.12
CA ILE A 86 -8.49 10.97 -22.90
C ILE A 86 -9.27 11.28 -24.21
N LYS A 87 -8.96 12.40 -24.85
CA LYS A 87 -9.64 12.85 -26.08
C LYS A 87 -9.48 11.87 -27.23
N ASN A 88 -8.29 11.29 -27.37
CA ASN A 88 -7.96 10.36 -28.45
C ASN A 88 -8.28 8.89 -28.11
N LYS A 89 -8.91 8.61 -26.96
CA LYS A 89 -9.18 7.26 -26.46
C LYS A 89 -7.93 6.37 -26.42
N ARG A 90 -6.81 6.92 -25.97
CA ARG A 90 -5.54 6.21 -25.83
C ARG A 90 -5.21 6.00 -24.36
N PHE A 91 -4.56 4.89 -24.03
CA PHE A 91 -4.02 4.67 -22.69
C PHE A 91 -2.69 3.93 -22.73
N LEU A 92 -1.83 4.25 -21.77
CA LEU A 92 -0.63 3.49 -21.43
C LEU A 92 -0.90 2.71 -20.15
N THR A 93 -0.49 1.44 -20.11
CA THR A 93 -0.45 0.68 -18.86
C THR A 93 0.74 1.14 -18.03
N LEU A 94 0.51 1.49 -16.77
CA LEU A 94 1.55 2.03 -15.87
C LEU A 94 2.12 1.00 -14.87
N ARG A 95 1.66 -0.25 -14.93
CA ARG A 95 2.14 -1.37 -14.09
C ARG A 95 2.30 -2.67 -14.90
N PRO A 96 3.04 -3.67 -14.39
CA PRO A 96 3.08 -5.00 -14.99
C PRO A 96 1.69 -5.61 -15.17
N ILE A 97 1.49 -6.30 -16.30
CA ILE A 97 0.22 -6.90 -16.67
C ILE A 97 -0.02 -8.18 -15.85
N ASP A 98 -0.93 -8.09 -14.89
CA ASP A 98 -1.49 -9.25 -14.17
C ASP A 98 -2.92 -9.58 -14.65
N ASN A 99 -3.55 -10.61 -14.07
CA ASN A 99 -4.90 -11.04 -14.42
C ASN A 99 -5.96 -9.94 -14.19
N ASN A 100 -5.81 -9.12 -13.16
CA ASN A 100 -6.72 -8.02 -12.87
C ASN A 100 -6.55 -6.89 -13.89
N LEU A 101 -5.31 -6.54 -14.23
CA LEU A 101 -5.00 -5.54 -15.24
C LEU A 101 -5.48 -6.00 -16.62
N ASN A 102 -5.30 -7.27 -16.99
CA ASN A 102 -5.84 -7.86 -18.23
C ASN A 102 -7.35 -7.66 -18.36
N ARG A 103 -8.10 -7.95 -17.28
CA ARG A 103 -9.56 -7.72 -17.25
C ARG A 103 -9.92 -6.25 -17.47
N ARG A 104 -9.12 -5.32 -16.92
CA ARG A 104 -9.32 -3.89 -17.09
C ARG A 104 -8.94 -3.38 -18.47
N ILE A 105 -7.83 -3.87 -19.04
CA ILE A 105 -7.41 -3.60 -20.42
C ILE A 105 -8.52 -4.06 -21.38
N ALA A 106 -9.08 -5.26 -21.19
CA ALA A 106 -10.17 -5.77 -22.01
C ALA A 106 -11.40 -4.85 -21.95
N LYS A 107 -11.77 -4.39 -20.74
CA LYS A 107 -12.87 -3.43 -20.55
C LYS A 107 -12.61 -2.07 -21.22
N MET A 108 -11.37 -1.59 -21.22
CA MET A 108 -10.99 -0.37 -21.95
C MET A 108 -11.14 -0.59 -23.47
N LYS A 109 -10.59 -1.68 -24.01
CA LYS A 109 -10.69 -2.01 -25.43
C LYS A 109 -12.13 -2.15 -25.92
N ASP A 110 -12.99 -2.79 -25.12
CA ASP A 110 -14.44 -2.90 -25.39
C ASP A 110 -15.14 -1.53 -25.50
N ARG A 111 -14.65 -0.52 -24.77
CA ARG A 111 -15.13 0.87 -24.81
C ARG A 111 -14.50 1.70 -25.94
N GLY A 112 -13.74 1.07 -26.84
CA GLY A 112 -13.08 1.71 -27.97
C GLY A 112 -11.76 2.41 -27.62
N TRP A 113 -11.10 1.99 -26.54
CA TRP A 113 -9.79 2.52 -26.16
C TRP A 113 -8.65 1.75 -26.82
N THR A 114 -7.62 2.48 -27.23
CA THR A 114 -6.41 1.93 -27.83
C THR A 114 -5.27 1.95 -26.81
N GLN A 115 -4.71 0.77 -26.54
CA GLN A 115 -3.50 0.66 -25.72
C GLN A 115 -2.30 1.10 -26.55
N MET A 116 -1.55 2.08 -26.05
CA MET A 116 -0.30 2.52 -26.67
C MET A 116 0.83 1.52 -26.39
N GLU A 117 1.72 1.33 -27.36
CA GLU A 117 2.88 0.44 -27.21
C GLU A 117 3.96 1.06 -26.30
N GLY A 118 4.77 0.22 -25.65
CA GLY A 118 5.83 0.67 -24.75
C GLY A 118 5.35 0.95 -23.33
N GLY A 119 4.56 0.03 -22.76
CA GLY A 119 4.01 0.13 -21.40
C GLY A 119 5.03 0.68 -20.39
N LEU A 120 4.59 1.63 -19.60
CA LEU A 120 5.40 2.25 -18.57
C LEU A 120 5.35 1.36 -17.34
N SER A 121 6.47 0.93 -16.81
CA SER A 121 6.48 0.43 -15.44
C SER A 121 6.73 1.64 -14.54
N VAL A 122 5.68 2.41 -14.21
CA VAL A 122 5.75 3.34 -13.07
C VAL A 122 5.59 2.54 -11.79
N ILE A 123 6.43 1.54 -11.61
CA ILE A 123 6.74 1.12 -10.27
C ILE A 123 7.73 2.20 -9.81
N PRO A 124 7.39 3.05 -8.82
CA PRO A 124 8.41 3.87 -8.19
C PRO A 124 9.52 2.91 -7.78
N GLU A 125 10.68 3.01 -8.43
CA GLU A 125 11.82 2.22 -8.03
C GLU A 125 12.14 2.60 -6.58
N PRO A 126 12.55 1.64 -5.72
CA PRO A 126 13.05 1.96 -4.41
C PRO A 126 14.06 3.10 -4.51
N HIS A 127 14.04 3.98 -3.50
CA HIS A 127 14.87 5.17 -3.53
C HIS A 127 16.33 4.77 -3.77
N LYS A 128 16.91 5.20 -4.90
CA LYS A 128 18.24 4.74 -5.39
C LYS A 128 19.37 4.96 -4.39
N GLU A 129 19.17 5.85 -3.42
CA GLU A 129 20.16 6.20 -2.40
C GLU A 129 19.86 5.65 -0.99
N TYR A 130 18.65 5.17 -0.71
CA TYR A 130 18.28 4.68 0.63
C TYR A 130 18.02 3.17 0.58
N HIS A 131 19.07 2.40 0.85
CA HIS A 131 18.94 0.96 1.10
C HIS A 131 18.68 0.70 2.59
N ALA A 132 17.89 -0.32 2.88
CA ALA A 132 17.69 -0.76 4.24
C ALA A 132 19.00 -1.26 4.84
N ILE A 133 19.28 -0.83 6.07
CA ILE A 133 20.41 -1.33 6.84
C ILE A 133 19.86 -2.26 7.93
N LEU A 134 20.34 -3.49 7.95
CA LEU A 134 20.05 -4.47 9.00
C LEU A 134 21.11 -4.39 10.09
N VAL A 135 20.68 -4.03 11.30
CA VAL A 135 21.55 -3.92 12.48
C VAL A 135 21.18 -5.02 13.46
N PRO A 136 22.09 -5.93 13.82
CA PRO A 136 21.79 -6.97 14.81
C PRO A 136 21.28 -6.37 16.12
N LEU A 137 20.09 -6.81 16.55
CA LEU A 137 19.51 -6.37 17.81
C LEU A 137 20.30 -6.98 18.98
N PRO A 138 20.82 -6.18 19.92
CA PRO A 138 21.61 -6.71 21.03
C PRO A 138 20.82 -7.74 21.85
N ARG A 139 21.42 -8.91 22.09
CA ARG A 139 20.80 -10.00 22.89
C ARG A 139 20.47 -9.60 24.32
N SER A 140 21.19 -8.60 24.85
CA SER A 140 20.98 -8.03 26.18
C SER A 140 19.85 -7.00 26.24
N SER A 141 19.24 -6.62 25.10
CA SER A 141 18.15 -5.65 25.08
C SER A 141 16.84 -6.27 25.55
N ASP A 142 16.01 -5.47 26.25
CA ASP A 142 14.68 -5.88 26.69
C ASP A 142 13.78 -6.26 25.50
N LEU A 143 13.92 -5.54 24.38
CA LEU A 143 13.20 -5.84 23.15
C LEU A 143 13.56 -7.22 22.60
N HIS A 144 14.86 -7.57 22.55
CA HIS A 144 15.29 -8.89 22.12
C HIS A 144 14.71 -10.00 23.01
N ALA A 145 14.74 -9.79 24.34
CA ALA A 145 14.16 -10.73 25.30
C ALA A 145 12.64 -10.88 25.12
N ALA A 146 11.92 -9.77 24.94
CA ALA A 146 10.48 -9.76 24.74
C ALA A 146 10.06 -10.45 23.44
N ILE A 147 10.77 -10.22 22.32
CA ILE A 147 10.52 -10.92 21.06
C ILE A 147 10.78 -12.41 21.20
N CYS A 148 11.92 -12.80 21.78
CA CYS A 148 12.21 -14.21 22.05
C CYS A 148 11.11 -14.87 22.91
N GLN A 149 10.60 -14.17 23.92
CA GLN A 149 9.51 -14.67 24.75
C GLN A 149 8.23 -14.88 23.95
N LYS A 150 7.80 -13.91 23.13
CA LYS A 150 6.62 -14.05 22.26
C LYS A 150 6.77 -15.19 21.27
N MET A 151 7.95 -15.34 20.66
CA MET A 151 8.21 -16.40 19.67
C MET A 151 8.03 -17.80 20.24
N ARG A 152 8.23 -18.03 21.55
CA ARG A 152 8.03 -19.35 22.21
C ARG A 152 6.64 -19.93 22.04
N ASN A 153 5.63 -19.14 21.66
CA ASN A 153 4.31 -19.63 21.29
C ASN A 153 4.35 -20.55 20.06
N ILE A 154 5.39 -20.45 19.23
CA ILE A 154 5.61 -21.34 18.09
C ILE A 154 6.31 -22.63 18.60
N PRO A 155 5.67 -23.81 18.51
CA PRO A 155 6.27 -25.06 18.96
C PRO A 155 7.57 -25.37 18.21
N GLY A 156 8.61 -25.76 18.94
CA GLY A 156 9.91 -26.14 18.35
C GLY A 156 10.77 -24.97 17.86
N VAL A 157 10.32 -23.72 18.07
CA VAL A 157 11.03 -22.55 17.54
C VAL A 157 12.44 -22.40 18.11
N GLN A 158 13.37 -22.01 17.26
CA GLN A 158 14.69 -21.53 17.66
C GLN A 158 15.01 -20.23 16.91
N VAL A 159 14.96 -19.10 17.61
CA VAL A 159 15.35 -17.79 17.07
C VAL A 159 16.85 -17.79 16.78
N LYS A 160 17.23 -17.40 15.56
CA LYS A 160 18.63 -17.36 15.07
C LYS A 160 19.19 -15.95 15.10
N SER A 161 18.45 -15.00 14.52
CA SER A 161 18.77 -13.57 14.56
C SER A 161 17.50 -12.74 14.72
N ILE A 162 17.68 -11.57 15.31
CA ILE A 162 16.73 -10.47 15.28
C ILE A 162 17.55 -9.26 14.84
N GLU A 163 17.15 -8.64 13.75
CA GLU A 163 17.85 -7.50 13.15
C GLU A 163 16.89 -6.32 13.09
N GLU A 164 17.32 -5.18 13.60
CA GLU A 164 16.63 -3.90 13.43
C GLU A 164 16.77 -3.45 11.97
N ILE A 165 15.66 -3.08 11.37
CA ILE A 165 15.58 -2.55 10.02
C ILE A 165 15.63 -1.04 10.13
N ARG A 166 16.62 -0.42 9.51
CA ARG A 166 16.76 1.03 9.41
C ARG A 166 16.61 1.43 7.96
N ASN A 167 15.48 2.06 7.65
CA ASN A 167 15.13 2.49 6.30
C ASN A 167 14.50 3.89 6.39
N PRO A 168 15.31 4.96 6.25
CA PRO A 168 14.83 6.34 6.41
C PRO A 168 13.65 6.69 5.49
N PHE A 169 13.61 6.09 4.29
CA PHE A 169 12.53 6.30 3.34
C PHE A 169 11.19 5.75 3.87
N LEU A 170 11.18 4.50 4.33
CA LEU A 170 9.98 3.89 4.93
C LEU A 170 9.58 4.61 6.23
N GLU A 171 10.54 5.06 7.02
CA GLU A 171 10.29 5.85 8.23
C GLU A 171 9.62 7.20 7.91
N GLU A 172 10.09 7.92 6.88
CA GLU A 172 9.50 9.18 6.44
C GLU A 172 8.05 8.99 5.97
N ILE A 173 7.81 7.96 5.14
CA ILE A 173 6.47 7.62 4.65
C ILE A 173 5.53 7.29 5.82
N TYR A 174 6.01 6.47 6.77
CA TYR A 174 5.24 6.07 7.94
C TYR A 174 4.89 7.24 8.84
N GLU A 175 5.86 8.11 9.17
CA GLU A 175 5.63 9.29 10.01
C GLU A 175 4.78 10.34 9.29
N GLY A 176 4.86 10.40 7.96
CA GLY A 176 3.88 11.05 7.11
C GLY A 176 2.49 10.49 7.42
N MET A 177 2.24 9.22 7.11
CA MET A 177 0.94 8.53 7.30
C MET A 177 0.36 8.69 8.70
N LYS A 178 1.22 8.65 9.72
CA LYS A 178 0.85 8.82 11.12
C LYS A 178 0.23 10.19 11.41
N LYS A 179 0.81 11.27 10.87
CA LYS A 179 0.26 12.64 11.02
C LYS A 179 -1.12 12.78 10.40
N ILE A 180 -1.37 12.05 9.30
CA ILE A 180 -2.59 12.08 8.49
C ILE A 180 -3.72 11.42 9.25
N ILE A 181 -3.52 10.16 9.63
CA ILE A 181 -4.49 9.37 10.39
C ILE A 181 -4.80 10.08 11.72
N LYS A 182 -3.80 10.67 12.38
CA LYS A 182 -4.02 11.45 13.60
C LYS A 182 -4.96 12.65 13.39
N ARG A 183 -4.88 13.34 12.25
CA ARG A 183 -5.81 14.44 11.92
C ARG A 183 -7.22 13.92 11.61
N GLN A 184 -7.33 12.73 11.00
CA GLN A 184 -8.60 12.08 10.67
C GLN A 184 -9.28 11.44 11.90
N CYS A 185 -8.51 11.13 12.95
CA CYS A 185 -8.97 10.52 14.20
C CYS A 185 -8.75 11.42 15.43
N PRO A 186 -9.36 12.63 15.51
CA PRO A 186 -9.09 13.58 16.59
C PRO A 186 -9.50 13.09 17.99
N LYS A 187 -10.33 12.03 18.06
CA LYS A 187 -10.83 11.43 19.31
C LYS A 187 -10.05 10.18 19.74
N THR A 188 -9.15 9.67 18.92
CA THR A 188 -8.44 8.41 19.18
C THR A 188 -7.11 8.68 19.87
N THR A 189 -6.94 8.13 21.07
CA THR A 189 -5.74 8.34 21.91
C THR A 189 -4.47 7.73 21.34
N SER A 190 -4.57 6.61 20.61
CA SER A 190 -3.48 6.06 19.80
C SER A 190 -4.01 5.45 18.52
N CYS A 191 -3.53 5.94 17.38
CA CYS A 191 -3.80 5.35 16.07
C CYS A 191 -2.79 4.25 15.70
N GLU A 192 -1.76 4.05 16.54
CA GLU A 192 -0.66 3.12 16.31
C GLU A 192 -0.80 1.90 17.22
N HIS A 193 -0.65 0.71 16.64
CA HIS A 193 -0.41 -0.53 17.34
C HIS A 193 1.07 -0.89 17.23
N PRO A 194 1.85 -0.73 18.30
CA PRO A 194 3.22 -1.22 18.30
C PRO A 194 3.20 -2.74 18.39
N GLY A 195 3.98 -3.39 17.54
CA GLY A 195 4.41 -4.76 17.77
C GLY A 195 3.51 -5.86 17.27
N LEU A 196 3.10 -5.74 16.02
CA LEU A 196 2.42 -6.81 15.30
C LEU A 196 3.39 -7.60 14.43
N PHE A 197 3.16 -8.90 14.32
CA PHE A 197 3.91 -9.83 13.50
C PHE A 197 3.33 -9.96 12.10
N HIS A 198 4.20 -10.20 11.12
CA HIS A 198 3.84 -10.52 9.75
C HIS A 198 4.75 -11.63 9.23
N GLY A 199 4.18 -12.79 8.90
CA GLY A 199 4.91 -13.90 8.27
C GLY A 199 4.85 -13.77 6.76
N THR A 200 5.97 -14.03 6.09
CA THR A 200 6.08 -13.94 4.63
C THR A 200 6.96 -15.07 4.06
N GLN A 201 7.01 -15.15 2.73
CA GLN A 201 7.75 -16.16 1.97
C GLN A 201 8.15 -15.60 0.59
N GLY A 202 9.12 -16.25 -0.07
CA GLY A 202 9.59 -15.85 -1.39
C GLY A 202 10.09 -14.41 -1.42
N ASP A 203 9.74 -13.67 -2.47
CA ASP A 203 10.20 -12.29 -2.72
C ASP A 203 9.85 -11.31 -1.58
N GLY A 204 8.82 -11.61 -0.78
CA GLY A 204 8.45 -10.79 0.37
C GLY A 204 9.50 -10.76 1.49
N ILE A 205 10.45 -11.71 1.53
CA ILE A 205 11.53 -11.77 2.55
C ILE A 205 12.55 -10.64 2.37
N ASP A 206 12.76 -10.18 1.14
CA ASP A 206 13.69 -9.09 0.87
C ASP A 206 12.93 -7.81 0.49
N GLY A 207 11.85 -7.93 -0.29
CA GLY A 207 11.02 -6.80 -0.68
C GLY A 207 10.42 -6.03 0.49
N ILE A 208 9.98 -6.68 1.58
CA ILE A 208 9.43 -5.94 2.73
C ILE A 208 10.49 -5.06 3.42
N THR A 209 11.75 -5.49 3.43
CA THR A 209 12.83 -4.75 4.07
C THR A 209 13.16 -3.47 3.30
N ASP A 210 13.15 -3.53 1.97
CA ASP A 210 13.53 -2.40 1.11
C ASP A 210 12.32 -1.52 0.75
N ASP A 211 11.18 -2.15 0.45
CA ASP A 211 10.00 -1.51 -0.13
C ASP A 211 8.80 -1.45 0.82
N GLY A 212 8.86 -2.06 2.01
CA GLY A 212 7.75 -2.05 2.96
C GLY A 212 6.55 -2.90 2.50
N TYR A 213 5.33 -2.46 2.83
CA TYR A 213 4.10 -3.21 2.62
C TYR A 213 3.33 -2.70 1.39
N ASP A 214 3.69 -3.23 0.24
CA ASP A 214 3.17 -2.82 -1.07
C ASP A 214 1.93 -3.62 -1.50
N ASP A 215 0.85 -2.89 -1.82
CA ASP A 215 -0.46 -3.46 -2.13
C ASP A 215 -0.52 -4.25 -3.42
N ARG A 216 0.44 -4.02 -4.33
CA ARG A 216 0.56 -4.74 -5.59
C ARG A 216 0.82 -6.23 -5.37
N PHE A 217 1.37 -6.60 -4.21
CA PHE A 217 1.67 -7.98 -3.84
C PHE A 217 0.59 -8.66 -2.98
N PHE A 218 -0.51 -7.97 -2.63
CA PHE A 218 -1.59 -8.52 -1.77
C PHE A 218 -2.49 -9.56 -2.47
N ASN A 219 -2.04 -10.21 -3.54
CA ASN A 219 -2.89 -11.15 -4.28
C ASN A 219 -2.95 -12.57 -3.66
N THR A 220 -2.10 -12.86 -2.66
CA THR A 220 -1.99 -14.18 -2.05
C THR A 220 -2.61 -14.20 -0.66
N GLY A 221 -3.95 -14.27 -0.57
CA GLY A 221 -4.66 -14.51 0.70
C GLY A 221 -5.64 -13.41 1.15
N GLY A 222 -5.66 -12.25 0.50
CA GLY A 222 -6.62 -11.17 0.74
C GLY A 222 -6.07 -9.79 0.35
N HIS A 223 -6.91 -8.80 0.11
CA HIS A 223 -6.55 -7.54 -0.54
C HIS A 223 -5.81 -6.50 0.32
N GLY A 224 -5.19 -6.91 1.43
CA GLY A 224 -4.50 -6.03 2.38
C GLY A 224 -3.24 -6.68 2.95
N ALA A 225 -2.46 -5.91 3.71
CA ALA A 225 -1.39 -6.46 4.53
C ALA A 225 -1.97 -6.92 5.88
N TYR A 226 -1.75 -8.19 6.21
CA TYR A 226 -2.28 -8.85 7.40
C TYR A 226 -1.22 -8.93 8.49
N PHE A 227 -1.59 -8.60 9.71
CA PHE A 227 -0.73 -8.67 10.87
C PHE A 227 -1.43 -9.37 12.03
N ALA A 228 -0.65 -9.93 12.96
CA ALA A 228 -1.16 -10.58 14.16
C ALA A 228 -0.36 -10.17 15.40
N ASP A 229 -1.01 -10.11 16.55
CA ASP A 229 -0.37 -9.89 17.84
C ASP A 229 0.36 -11.14 18.36
N ASP A 230 -0.14 -12.33 17.97
CA ASP A 230 0.49 -13.64 18.22
C ASP A 230 1.36 -14.09 17.03
N PRO A 231 2.68 -14.33 17.23
CA PRO A 231 3.55 -14.82 16.18
C PRO A 231 3.16 -16.21 15.66
N LEU A 232 2.46 -17.05 16.45
CA LEU A 232 1.99 -18.35 15.97
C LEU A 232 1.04 -18.23 14.78
N LYS A 233 0.21 -17.18 14.74
CA LYS A 233 -0.67 -16.93 13.59
C LYS A 233 0.13 -16.55 12.36
N SER A 234 1.07 -15.62 12.51
CA SER A 234 1.97 -15.18 11.44
C SER A 234 2.85 -16.32 10.91
N HIS A 235 3.26 -17.24 11.78
CA HIS A 235 4.06 -18.42 11.40
C HIS A 235 3.39 -19.26 10.30
N ASN A 236 2.06 -19.37 10.30
CA ASN A 236 1.31 -20.15 9.31
C ASN A 236 1.40 -19.60 7.88
N TYR A 237 1.86 -18.36 7.73
CA TYR A 237 2.04 -17.66 6.45
C TYR A 237 3.52 -17.58 6.02
N THR A 238 4.43 -18.15 6.80
CA THR A 238 5.84 -18.29 6.42
C THR A 238 6.08 -19.51 5.54
N ASP A 239 7.21 -19.56 4.82
CA ASP A 239 7.55 -20.67 3.93
C ASP A 239 7.62 -22.01 4.70
N LYS A 240 6.62 -22.87 4.48
CA LYS A 240 6.50 -24.16 5.15
C LYS A 240 7.50 -25.19 4.66
N THR A 241 8.09 -24.99 3.49
CA THR A 241 9.07 -25.90 2.88
C THR A 241 10.48 -25.64 3.41
N SER A 242 10.75 -24.41 3.88
CA SER A 242 12.02 -24.05 4.47
C SER A 242 12.11 -24.37 5.97
N LYS A 243 13.27 -24.89 6.38
CA LYS A 243 13.66 -25.04 7.79
C LYS A 243 13.99 -23.69 8.44
N THR A 244 14.46 -22.73 7.64
CA THR A 244 14.79 -21.37 8.10
C THR A 244 13.71 -20.43 7.59
N ARG A 245 13.01 -19.78 8.51
CA ARG A 245 11.85 -18.93 8.19
C ARG A 245 12.09 -17.51 8.68
N VAL A 246 11.40 -16.59 8.03
CA VAL A 246 11.49 -15.15 8.31
C VAL A 246 10.12 -14.62 8.71
N MET A 247 10.09 -13.76 9.72
CA MET A 247 8.92 -13.02 10.15
C MET A 247 9.33 -11.60 10.52
N TYR A 248 8.43 -10.66 10.29
CA TYR A 248 8.64 -9.25 10.61
C TYR A 248 7.88 -8.85 11.87
N TYR A 249 8.45 -7.91 12.62
CA TYR A 249 7.79 -7.21 13.73
C TYR A 249 7.65 -5.73 13.38
N ASN A 250 6.45 -5.19 13.55
CA ASN A 250 6.02 -3.97 12.88
C ASN A 250 5.36 -2.98 13.83
N LYS A 251 5.47 -1.69 13.51
CA LYS A 251 4.51 -0.68 13.96
C LYS A 251 3.44 -0.52 12.88
N VAL A 252 2.18 -0.50 13.28
CA VAL A 252 1.05 -0.43 12.34
C VAL A 252 0.07 0.66 12.74
N LEU A 253 -0.27 1.53 11.80
CA LEU A 253 -1.24 2.61 11.95
C LEU A 253 -2.64 2.10 11.62
N LEU A 254 -3.35 1.67 12.66
CA LEU A 254 -4.71 1.16 12.56
C LEU A 254 -5.76 2.26 12.45
N GLY A 255 -5.50 3.44 13.01
CA GLY A 255 -6.48 4.53 13.07
C GLY A 255 -7.84 4.08 13.62
N GLU A 256 -8.92 4.59 13.05
CA GLU A 256 -10.26 4.06 13.28
C GLU A 256 -10.40 2.68 12.62
N SER A 257 -10.69 1.65 13.41
CA SER A 257 -10.74 0.26 12.94
C SER A 257 -12.16 -0.29 12.92
N MET A 258 -12.56 -0.95 11.83
CA MET A 258 -13.81 -1.72 11.81
C MET A 258 -13.55 -3.11 12.38
N VAL A 259 -14.35 -3.55 13.33
CA VAL A 259 -14.26 -4.91 13.87
C VAL A 259 -15.16 -5.84 13.07
N LEU A 260 -14.59 -6.91 12.53
CA LEU A 260 -15.32 -7.98 11.86
C LEU A 260 -15.19 -9.28 12.66
N ASN A 261 -16.30 -9.95 12.92
CA ASN A 261 -16.31 -11.27 13.56
C ASN A 261 -16.21 -12.40 12.52
N GLU A 262 -16.52 -12.11 11.26
CA GLU A 262 -16.44 -13.06 10.14
C GLU A 262 -15.57 -12.46 9.01
N PRO A 263 -14.75 -13.27 8.32
CA PRO A 263 -13.94 -12.79 7.21
C PRO A 263 -14.81 -12.31 6.03
N ASP A 264 -14.57 -11.09 5.54
CA ASP A 264 -15.13 -10.62 4.27
C ASP A 264 -14.05 -10.60 3.19
N LYS A 265 -14.10 -11.60 2.30
CA LYS A 265 -13.14 -11.76 1.19
C LYS A 265 -13.33 -10.73 0.08
N ASN A 266 -14.43 -9.99 0.07
CA ASN A 266 -14.72 -8.99 -0.95
C ASN A 266 -14.19 -7.60 -0.58
N LEU A 267 -13.71 -7.42 0.66
CA LEU A 267 -13.09 -6.16 1.06
C LEU A 267 -11.76 -5.98 0.34
N VAL A 268 -11.73 -4.96 -0.51
CA VAL A 268 -10.54 -4.53 -1.27
C VAL A 268 -9.88 -3.28 -0.67
N CYS A 269 -10.51 -2.70 0.35
CA CYS A 269 -10.06 -1.52 1.10
C CYS A 269 -10.75 -1.48 2.47
N ALA A 270 -10.26 -0.62 3.38
CA ALA A 270 -10.98 -0.31 4.60
C ALA A 270 -12.31 0.41 4.27
N PRO A 271 -13.44 0.04 4.89
CA PRO A 271 -14.72 0.67 4.65
C PRO A 271 -14.73 2.15 5.01
N LYS A 272 -15.72 2.86 4.48
CA LYS A 272 -15.94 4.30 4.73
C LYS A 272 -15.90 4.61 6.23
N ASN A 273 -15.10 5.63 6.62
CA ASN A 273 -14.75 6.05 8.00
C ASN A 273 -13.72 5.20 8.75
N TYR A 274 -13.24 4.11 8.16
CA TYR A 274 -12.24 3.25 8.78
C TYR A 274 -10.92 3.32 8.01
N HIS A 275 -9.83 3.08 8.72
CA HIS A 275 -8.46 3.05 8.19
C HIS A 275 -7.90 1.63 8.16
N SER A 276 -8.50 0.72 8.94
CA SER A 276 -8.09 -0.68 9.04
C SER A 276 -9.27 -1.57 9.41
N ILE A 277 -9.05 -2.88 9.33
CA ILE A 277 -9.95 -3.91 9.84
C ILE A 277 -9.28 -4.64 11.00
N ILE A 278 -10.05 -4.91 12.06
CA ILE A 278 -9.70 -5.86 13.11
C ILE A 278 -10.59 -7.08 12.94
N GLY A 279 -10.02 -8.17 12.43
CA GLY A 279 -10.69 -9.46 12.31
C GLY A 279 -10.58 -10.26 13.60
N LYS A 280 -11.70 -10.69 14.17
CA LYS A 280 -11.76 -11.55 15.36
C LYS A 280 -12.32 -12.91 14.99
N HIS A 281 -11.47 -13.80 14.49
CA HIS A 281 -11.86 -15.15 14.08
C HIS A 281 -11.09 -16.21 14.89
N ASN A 282 -11.81 -17.19 15.46
CA ASN A 282 -11.25 -18.34 16.18
C ASN A 282 -10.16 -17.99 17.22
N GLN A 283 -10.47 -17.07 18.14
CA GLN A 283 -9.59 -16.64 19.24
C GLN A 283 -8.30 -15.92 18.85
N MET A 284 -8.02 -15.73 17.56
CA MET A 284 -6.84 -14.99 17.11
C MET A 284 -7.25 -13.71 16.38
N THR A 285 -6.61 -12.60 16.74
CA THR A 285 -6.89 -11.29 16.14
C THR A 285 -6.04 -11.10 14.88
N GLU A 286 -6.65 -10.59 13.82
CA GLU A 286 -5.98 -10.09 12.62
C GLU A 286 -6.15 -8.59 12.52
N TYR A 287 -5.11 -7.90 12.10
CA TYR A 287 -5.09 -6.48 11.84
C TYR A 287 -4.76 -6.29 10.37
N ILE A 288 -5.63 -5.62 9.63
CA ILE A 288 -5.52 -5.52 8.18
C ILE A 288 -5.49 -4.04 7.79
N ILE A 289 -4.42 -3.66 7.10
CA ILE A 289 -4.28 -2.33 6.47
C ILE A 289 -4.28 -2.51 4.96
N TYR A 290 -4.60 -1.44 4.25
CA TYR A 290 -4.72 -1.47 2.79
C TYR A 290 -3.82 -0.46 2.10
N ARG A 291 -3.32 0.55 2.82
CA ARG A 291 -2.52 1.62 2.23
C ARG A 291 -1.05 1.42 2.51
N TYR A 292 -0.26 1.73 1.49
CA TYR A 292 1.17 1.90 1.61
C TYR A 292 1.51 2.93 2.70
N GLY A 293 2.55 2.66 3.50
CA GLY A 293 2.96 3.54 4.60
C GLY A 293 2.17 3.41 5.90
N GLN A 294 1.10 2.62 5.96
CA GLN A 294 0.41 2.34 7.23
C GLN A 294 1.18 1.37 8.14
N ALA A 295 2.22 0.69 7.65
CA ALA A 295 3.07 -0.16 8.48
C ALA A 295 4.55 0.11 8.23
N LEU A 296 5.32 0.04 9.31
CA LEU A 296 6.76 0.14 9.29
C LEU A 296 7.35 -1.19 9.77
N PRO A 297 8.09 -1.92 8.91
CA PRO A 297 8.86 -3.08 9.36
C PRO A 297 10.03 -2.62 10.22
N CYS A 298 10.01 -3.00 11.50
CA CYS A 298 11.01 -2.57 12.47
C CYS A 298 12.06 -3.65 12.72
N LEU A 299 11.68 -4.92 12.78
CA LEU A 299 12.61 -6.03 12.99
C LEU A 299 12.40 -7.14 11.96
N LYS A 300 13.50 -7.70 11.45
CA LYS A 300 13.55 -8.98 10.72
C LYS A 300 13.96 -10.08 11.70
N ILE A 301 13.10 -11.09 11.86
CA ILE A 301 13.32 -12.22 12.77
C ILE A 301 13.57 -13.47 11.92
N VAL A 302 14.77 -14.04 12.04
CA VAL A 302 15.12 -15.30 11.40
C VAL A 302 15.10 -16.41 12.43
N TYR A 303 14.39 -17.50 12.15
CA TYR A 303 14.23 -18.61 13.08
C TYR A 303 14.12 -19.96 12.37
N THR A 304 14.23 -21.04 13.12
CA THR A 304 13.98 -22.41 12.65
C THR A 304 12.88 -23.08 13.45
N VAL A 305 12.22 -24.08 12.87
CA VAL A 305 11.24 -24.98 13.51
C VAL A 305 11.53 -26.44 13.16
#